data_AF-A0A9W3FH76-F1
#
_entry.id   AF-A0A9W3FH76-F1
#
_cell.length_a   1.000
_cell.length_b   1.000
_cell.length_c   1.000
_cell.angle_alpha   90.00
_cell.angle_beta   90.00
_cell.angle_gamma   90.00
#
_symmetry.space_group_name_H-M   'P 1'
#
loop_
_entity.id
_entity.type
_entity.pdbx_description
1 polymer ?
#
loop_
_entity_poly.entity_id
_entity_poly.type
_entity_poly.pdbx_seq_one_letter_code
_entity_poly.pdbx_strand_id
1 'polypeptide(L)'
;MTFIFTDGEDEALARRTGNVVNTNCSAAHSRQALSCKMAVEYDRFIESGGRWFCHVDDDNYVNVRALLRLLASYPHTQDVYLGKPSLDRPIQATERVSENKVRPVHFWFATGGAGFCISRGLALKMSPWASGGHFMSTAERIRLPDDCTIGYIVEALLGVPLVRSGLFHSHLENLQQVPTSELHEQVTLSYGMFESKRNAVHIKGPFSVEADPSRFRSIHCHLYPDTPWCPRTATF
;
A
#
# COMPACT_ATOMS: atom_id res chain seq x y z
N MET A 1 -12.99 -7.14 -2.03
CA MET A 1 -12.97 -6.83 -3.48
C MET A 1 -11.69 -6.06 -3.75
N THR A 2 -11.11 -6.23 -4.94
CA THR A 2 -9.90 -5.52 -5.36
C THR A 2 -10.27 -4.60 -6.51
N PHE A 3 -9.87 -3.34 -6.44
CA PHE A 3 -10.03 -2.36 -7.51
C PHE A 3 -8.65 -1.97 -8.03
N ILE A 4 -8.52 -1.74 -9.33
CA ILE A 4 -7.29 -1.26 -9.96
C ILE A 4 -7.53 0.17 -10.43
N PHE A 5 -6.76 1.11 -9.91
CA PHE A 5 -6.86 2.52 -10.25
C PHE A 5 -5.76 2.88 -11.25
N THR A 6 -6.17 3.43 -12.39
CA THR A 6 -5.29 3.71 -13.53
C THR A 6 -5.56 5.10 -14.09
N ASP A 7 -4.68 5.58 -14.97
CA ASP A 7 -4.77 6.87 -15.66
C ASP A 7 -5.27 6.77 -17.10
N GLY A 8 -5.61 5.55 -17.55
CA GLY A 8 -6.15 5.31 -18.88
C GLY A 8 -7.00 4.06 -18.97
N GLU A 9 -7.79 3.98 -20.05
CA GLU A 9 -8.61 2.81 -20.36
C GLU A 9 -7.74 1.61 -20.77
N ASP A 10 -8.04 0.44 -20.21
CA ASP A 10 -7.44 -0.82 -20.63
C ASP A 10 -8.53 -1.90 -20.73
N GLU A 11 -8.98 -2.16 -21.95
CA GLU A 11 -10.05 -3.14 -22.21
C GLU A 11 -9.65 -4.58 -21.85
N ALA A 12 -8.36 -4.92 -21.94
CA ALA A 12 -7.88 -6.26 -21.62
C ALA A 12 -7.91 -6.48 -20.11
N LEU A 13 -7.48 -5.47 -19.35
CA LEU A 13 -7.53 -5.47 -17.89
C LEU A 13 -8.97 -5.43 -17.36
N ALA A 14 -9.82 -4.59 -17.97
CA ALA A 14 -11.24 -4.50 -17.63
C ALA A 14 -11.96 -5.83 -17.85
N ARG A 15 -11.73 -6.50 -18.98
CA ARG A 15 -12.28 -7.84 -19.27
C ARG A 15 -11.83 -8.91 -18.28
N ARG A 16 -10.61 -8.81 -17.75
CA ARG A 16 -10.06 -9.81 -16.82
C ARG A 16 -10.50 -9.60 -15.37
N THR A 17 -10.69 -8.36 -14.93
CA THR A 17 -10.84 -8.04 -13.50
C THR A 17 -12.19 -7.45 -13.13
N GLY A 18 -12.89 -6.80 -14.08
CA GLY A 18 -14.20 -6.17 -13.87
C GLY A 18 -14.22 -4.99 -12.87
N ASN A 19 -13.07 -4.61 -12.30
CA ASN A 19 -12.96 -3.63 -11.21
C ASN A 19 -11.85 -2.60 -11.50
N VAL A 20 -11.71 -2.18 -12.76
CA VAL A 20 -10.76 -1.14 -13.18
C VAL A 20 -11.45 0.22 -13.09
N VAL A 21 -10.78 1.20 -12.51
CA VAL A 21 -11.24 2.57 -12.37
C VAL A 21 -10.23 3.48 -13.07
N ASN A 22 -10.64 4.10 -14.17
CA ASN A 22 -9.90 5.20 -14.76
C ASN A 22 -10.13 6.46 -13.92
N THR A 23 -9.05 6.96 -13.31
CA THR A 23 -9.06 8.13 -12.43
C THR A 23 -9.11 9.45 -13.18
N ASN A 24 -8.79 9.45 -14.48
CA ASN A 24 -8.51 10.65 -15.28
C ASN A 24 -7.39 11.54 -14.69
N CYS A 25 -6.59 11.02 -13.76
CA CYS A 25 -5.39 11.68 -13.26
C CYS A 25 -4.25 11.57 -14.28
N SER A 26 -3.20 12.37 -14.10
CA SER A 26 -2.01 12.29 -14.95
C SER A 26 -1.32 10.92 -14.85
N ALA A 27 -0.79 10.44 -15.98
CA ALA A 27 0.08 9.27 -16.04
C ALA A 27 1.51 9.51 -15.49
N ALA A 28 1.83 10.74 -15.09
CA ALA A 28 3.13 11.06 -14.51
C ALA A 28 3.30 10.40 -13.12
N HIS A 29 4.55 10.14 -12.74
CA HIS A 29 4.91 9.71 -11.38
C HIS A 29 5.24 10.91 -10.48
N SER A 30 4.44 11.98 -10.56
CA SER A 30 4.62 13.17 -9.72
C SER A 30 3.80 13.07 -8.44
N ARG A 31 4.19 13.79 -7.38
CA ARG A 31 3.41 13.88 -6.13
C ARG A 31 1.93 14.17 -6.39
N GLN A 32 1.65 15.10 -7.31
CA GLN A 32 0.30 15.54 -7.65
C GLN A 32 -0.48 14.43 -8.37
N ALA A 33 0.17 13.71 -9.28
CA ALA A 33 -0.47 12.62 -10.00
C ALA A 33 -0.80 11.44 -9.07
N LEU A 34 0.12 11.05 -8.19
CA LEU A 34 -0.10 10.00 -7.20
C LEU A 34 -1.17 10.40 -6.18
N SER A 35 -1.10 11.62 -5.65
CA SER A 35 -2.13 12.14 -4.72
C SER A 35 -3.51 12.18 -5.37
N CYS A 36 -3.60 12.42 -6.68
CA CYS A 36 -4.86 12.42 -7.42
C CYS A 36 -5.45 11.00 -7.47
N LYS A 37 -4.64 9.99 -7.77
CA LYS A 37 -5.06 8.58 -7.77
C LYS A 37 -5.48 8.12 -6.38
N MET A 38 -4.68 8.43 -5.36
CA MET A 38 -5.00 8.16 -3.95
C MET A 38 -6.31 8.81 -3.50
N ALA A 39 -6.62 10.03 -3.97
CA ALA A 39 -7.90 10.68 -3.68
C ALA A 39 -9.08 9.84 -4.22
N VAL A 40 -8.97 9.33 -5.45
CA VAL A 40 -10.00 8.48 -6.08
C VAL A 40 -10.10 7.13 -5.38
N GLU A 41 -8.98 6.52 -4.99
CA GLU A 41 -8.95 5.29 -4.18
C GLU A 41 -9.74 5.45 -2.88
N TYR A 42 -9.46 6.54 -2.17
CA TYR A 42 -10.08 6.86 -0.90
C TYR A 42 -11.59 7.11 -1.05
N ASP A 43 -12.00 7.96 -2.00
CA ASP A 43 -13.42 8.26 -2.24
C ASP A 43 -14.19 6.99 -2.63
N ARG A 44 -13.61 6.17 -3.51
CA ARG A 44 -14.20 4.89 -3.91
C ARG A 44 -14.38 3.94 -2.72
N PHE A 45 -13.43 3.91 -1.79
CA PHE A 45 -13.56 3.13 -0.57
C PHE A 45 -14.70 3.65 0.33
N ILE A 46 -14.79 4.97 0.53
CA ILE A 46 -15.85 5.58 1.34
C ILE A 46 -17.24 5.20 0.81
N GLU A 47 -17.44 5.34 -0.50
CA GLU A 47 -18.67 4.99 -1.22
C GLU A 47 -19.01 3.50 -1.12
N SER A 48 -18.00 2.63 -1.13
CA SER A 48 -18.21 1.16 -1.12
C SER A 48 -18.87 0.62 0.16
N GLY A 49 -18.87 1.39 1.25
CA GLY A 49 -19.32 0.88 2.56
C GLY A 49 -18.35 -0.12 3.20
N GLY A 50 -17.17 -0.34 2.61
CA GLY A 50 -16.18 -1.32 3.06
C GLY A 50 -15.67 -1.07 4.49
N ARG A 51 -15.26 -2.15 5.17
CA ARG A 51 -14.76 -2.13 6.56
C ARG A 51 -13.28 -1.70 6.66
N TRP A 52 -12.50 -2.01 5.64
CA TRP A 52 -11.06 -1.77 5.61
C TRP A 52 -10.66 -1.26 4.24
N PHE A 53 -9.93 -0.15 4.23
CA PHE A 53 -9.20 0.37 3.08
C PHE A 53 -7.78 -0.15 3.18
N CYS A 54 -7.29 -0.88 2.18
CA CYS A 54 -5.90 -1.27 2.12
C CYS A 54 -5.32 -0.87 0.77
N HIS A 55 -4.28 -0.06 0.79
CA HIS A 55 -3.54 0.39 -0.38
C HIS A 55 -2.30 -0.48 -0.58
N VAL A 56 -1.96 -0.75 -1.83
CA VAL A 56 -0.74 -1.43 -2.28
C VAL A 56 -0.36 -0.93 -3.67
N ASP A 57 0.94 -0.95 -3.98
CA ASP A 57 1.46 -0.63 -5.32
C ASP A 57 1.33 -1.83 -6.28
N ASP A 58 1.49 -1.59 -7.58
CA ASP A 58 1.43 -2.63 -8.63
C ASP A 58 2.61 -3.62 -8.57
N ASP A 59 3.67 -3.27 -7.86
CA ASP A 59 4.82 -4.12 -7.57
C ASP A 59 4.67 -4.95 -6.27
N ASN A 60 3.49 -4.95 -5.64
CA ASN A 60 3.22 -5.67 -4.40
C ASN A 60 2.48 -7.01 -4.64
N TYR A 61 2.82 -8.01 -3.83
CA TYR A 61 2.09 -9.28 -3.69
C TYR A 61 1.32 -9.29 -2.38
N VAL A 62 0.01 -9.51 -2.43
CA VAL A 62 -0.85 -9.55 -1.24
C VAL A 62 -1.23 -10.98 -0.88
N ASN A 63 -0.82 -11.43 0.30
CA ASN A 63 -1.32 -12.66 0.90
C ASN A 63 -2.64 -12.38 1.62
N VAL A 64 -3.75 -12.56 0.91
CA VAL A 64 -5.10 -12.26 1.40
C VAL A 64 -5.44 -13.04 2.69
N ARG A 65 -4.95 -14.28 2.86
CA ARG A 65 -5.20 -15.07 4.08
C ARG A 65 -4.50 -14.46 5.30
N ALA A 66 -3.26 -13.99 5.14
CA ALA A 66 -2.55 -13.29 6.21
C ALA A 66 -3.19 -11.93 6.50
N LEU A 67 -3.56 -11.17 5.46
CA LEU A 67 -4.23 -9.89 5.60
C LEU A 67 -5.53 -10.02 6.41
N LEU A 68 -6.41 -10.96 6.05
CA LEU A 68 -7.68 -11.16 6.76
C LEU A 68 -7.47 -11.57 8.22
N ARG A 69 -6.47 -12.41 8.52
CA ARG A 69 -6.12 -12.77 9.90
C ARG A 69 -5.67 -11.55 10.70
N LEU A 70 -4.80 -10.71 10.13
CA LEU A 70 -4.35 -9.48 10.77
C LEU A 70 -5.52 -8.52 11.02
N LEU A 71 -6.35 -8.25 10.00
CA LEU A 71 -7.45 -7.29 10.13
C LEU A 71 -8.54 -7.76 11.10
N ALA A 72 -8.70 -9.07 11.29
CA ALA A 72 -9.65 -9.64 12.24
C ALA A 72 -9.26 -9.38 13.71
N SER A 73 -8.00 -9.07 14.03
CA SER A 73 -7.58 -8.73 15.40
C SER A 73 -7.88 -7.28 15.79
N TYR A 74 -8.48 -6.49 14.89
CA TYR A 74 -8.80 -5.09 15.13
C TYR A 74 -10.28 -4.77 14.82
N PRO A 75 -10.95 -3.95 15.64
CA PRO A 75 -12.30 -3.49 15.36
C PRO A 75 -12.29 -2.40 14.26
N HIS A 76 -12.92 -2.69 13.12
CA HIS A 76 -12.99 -1.77 11.98
C HIS A 76 -13.78 -0.47 12.24
N THR A 77 -14.48 -0.37 13.37
CA THR A 77 -15.22 0.83 13.80
C THR A 77 -14.39 1.78 14.67
N GLN A 78 -13.20 1.36 15.11
CA GLN A 78 -12.27 2.20 15.87
C GLN A 78 -11.25 2.87 14.94
N ASP A 79 -10.29 3.58 15.53
CA ASP A 79 -9.25 4.30 14.82
C ASP A 79 -8.00 3.41 14.69
N VAL A 80 -7.88 2.75 13.54
CA VAL A 80 -6.77 1.83 13.26
C VAL A 80 -6.13 2.17 11.92
N TYR A 81 -4.82 2.43 11.98
CA TYR A 81 -3.92 2.63 10.85
C TYR A 81 -2.75 1.65 10.99
N LEU A 82 -2.63 0.71 10.05
CA LEU A 82 -1.67 -0.40 10.08
C LEU A 82 -0.69 -0.29 8.91
N GLY A 83 0.58 -0.54 9.17
CA GLY A 83 1.59 -0.63 8.11
C GLY A 83 3.01 -0.63 8.66
N LYS A 84 3.98 -0.57 7.75
CA LYS A 84 5.39 -0.48 8.10
C LYS A 84 5.86 0.98 8.05
N PRO A 85 6.46 1.52 9.12
CA PRO A 85 7.00 2.86 9.08
C PRO A 85 8.15 2.95 8.06
N SER A 86 8.20 4.05 7.29
CA SER A 86 9.23 4.28 6.28
C SER A 86 10.60 4.64 6.85
N LEU A 87 10.61 5.26 8.03
CA LEU A 87 11.79 5.76 8.70
C LEU A 87 11.96 5.10 10.08
N ASP A 88 13.13 5.26 10.68
CA ASP A 88 13.42 4.88 12.07
C ASP A 88 12.95 5.95 13.09
N ARG A 89 12.50 7.12 12.59
CA ARG A 89 12.00 8.27 13.35
C ARG A 89 10.83 8.94 12.61
N PRO A 90 9.98 9.74 13.29
CA PRO A 90 8.94 10.52 12.62
C PRO A 90 9.57 11.43 11.55
N ILE A 91 8.88 11.60 10.41
CA ILE A 91 9.33 12.56 9.40
C ILE A 91 9.25 13.98 9.97
N GLN A 92 10.24 14.82 9.65
CA GLN A 92 10.20 16.25 9.96
C GLN A 92 9.79 16.99 8.69
N ALA A 93 8.68 17.70 8.76
CA ALA A 93 8.13 18.42 7.61
C ALA A 93 7.59 19.79 8.01
N THR A 94 7.10 20.53 7.01
CA THR A 94 6.47 21.83 7.23
C THR A 94 5.09 21.83 6.60
N GLU A 95 4.11 22.33 7.35
CA GLU A 95 2.77 22.61 6.87
C GLU A 95 2.67 24.09 6.51
N ARG A 96 2.17 24.39 5.31
CA ARG A 96 1.79 25.74 4.90
C ARG A 96 0.39 26.07 5.44
N VAL A 97 0.33 26.90 6.48
CA VAL A 97 -0.92 27.36 7.12
C VAL A 97 -1.51 28.55 6.37
N SER A 98 -0.66 29.43 5.83
CA SER A 98 -1.03 30.52 4.92
C SER A 98 0.14 30.85 3.99
N GLU A 99 0.00 31.79 3.07
CA GLU A 99 1.05 32.11 2.09
C GLU A 99 2.41 32.45 2.71
N ASN A 100 2.39 33.11 3.86
CA ASN A 100 3.59 33.59 4.57
C ASN A 100 3.82 32.88 5.92
N LYS A 101 3.03 31.85 6.24
CA LYS A 101 3.13 31.15 7.52
C LYS A 101 3.25 29.65 7.31
N VAL A 102 4.39 29.12 7.72
CA VAL A 102 4.65 27.68 7.81
C VAL A 102 4.76 27.26 9.27
N ARG A 103 4.39 26.01 9.55
CA ARG A 103 4.46 25.39 10.87
C ARG A 103 5.22 24.06 10.78
N PRO A 104 6.18 23.76 11.67
CA PRO A 104 6.82 22.45 11.69
C PRO A 104 5.83 21.39 12.15
N VAL A 105 5.87 20.22 11.51
CA VAL A 105 5.05 19.05 11.85
C VAL A 105 5.91 17.79 11.86
N HIS A 106 5.56 16.87 12.75
CA HIS A 106 6.30 15.64 13.02
C HIS A 106 5.32 14.48 13.15
N PHE A 107 5.47 13.44 12.35
CA PHE A 107 4.52 12.32 12.34
C PHE A 107 5.12 11.05 11.76
N TRP A 108 4.56 9.89 12.12
CA TRP A 108 4.82 8.65 11.40
C TRP A 108 3.90 8.50 10.19
N PHE A 109 4.37 7.74 9.20
CA PHE A 109 3.55 7.31 8.07
C PHE A 109 3.97 5.89 7.68
N ALA A 110 3.01 5.11 7.18
CA ALA A 110 3.29 3.81 6.60
C ALA A 110 3.81 3.99 5.17
N THR A 111 4.84 3.25 4.79
CA THR A 111 5.40 3.27 3.43
C THR A 111 4.35 2.79 2.41
N GLY A 112 4.02 3.62 1.42
CA GLY A 112 3.06 3.27 0.36
C GLY A 112 3.37 1.95 -0.32
N GLY A 113 4.62 1.78 -0.78
CA GLY A 113 5.09 0.56 -1.45
C GLY A 113 5.34 -0.66 -0.56
N ALA A 114 5.06 -0.58 0.75
CA ALA A 114 4.88 -1.77 1.59
C ALA A 114 3.39 -2.16 1.70
N GLY A 115 2.49 -1.27 1.33
CA GLY A 115 1.08 -1.32 1.63
C GLY A 115 0.74 -0.90 3.05
N PHE A 116 -0.48 -0.41 3.23
CA PHE A 116 -1.04 -0.03 4.52
C PHE A 116 -2.54 -0.25 4.55
N CYS A 117 -3.12 -0.32 5.75
CA CYS A 117 -4.56 -0.47 5.94
C CYS A 117 -5.13 0.55 6.94
N ILE A 118 -6.33 1.05 6.63
CA ILE A 118 -7.09 2.02 7.42
C ILE A 118 -8.48 1.43 7.66
N SER A 119 -8.86 1.40 8.94
CA SER A 119 -10.22 1.01 9.36
C SER A 119 -11.27 2.01 8.86
N ARG A 120 -12.50 1.54 8.63
CA ARG A 120 -13.62 2.41 8.23
C ARG A 120 -13.86 3.55 9.23
N GLY A 121 -13.77 3.26 10.54
CA GLY A 121 -13.94 4.26 11.58
C GLY A 121 -12.96 5.44 11.41
N LEU A 122 -11.68 5.13 11.23
CA LEU A 122 -10.65 6.13 10.96
C LEU A 122 -10.87 6.85 9.63
N ALA A 123 -11.12 6.11 8.55
CA ALA A 123 -11.36 6.70 7.24
C ALA A 123 -12.50 7.71 7.30
N LEU A 124 -13.66 7.40 7.89
CA LEU A 124 -14.75 8.38 8.00
C LEU A 124 -14.33 9.69 8.72
N LYS A 125 -13.38 9.63 9.67
CA LYS A 125 -12.82 10.82 10.34
C LYS A 125 -11.81 11.58 9.48
N MET A 126 -11.13 10.91 8.54
CA MET A 126 -10.19 11.53 7.59
C MET A 126 -10.92 12.35 6.51
N SER A 127 -12.22 12.13 6.29
CA SER A 127 -12.99 12.73 5.20
C SER A 127 -12.87 14.25 5.05
N PRO A 128 -12.79 15.08 6.10
CA PRO A 128 -12.60 16.54 5.95
C PRO A 128 -11.28 16.94 5.25
N TRP A 129 -10.30 16.03 5.20
CA TRP A 129 -8.99 16.27 4.58
C TRP A 129 -8.70 15.36 3.39
N ALA A 130 -9.43 14.27 3.23
CA ALA A 130 -9.18 13.25 2.21
C ALA A 130 -10.30 13.14 1.16
N SER A 131 -11.56 13.30 1.53
CA SER A 131 -12.67 13.04 0.61
C SER A 131 -12.98 14.22 -0.30
N GLY A 132 -13.66 13.99 -1.43
CA GLY A 132 -14.24 15.05 -2.26
C GLY A 132 -13.21 16.02 -2.83
N GLY A 133 -12.03 15.51 -3.19
CA GLY A 133 -10.91 16.30 -3.71
C GLY A 133 -10.06 17.02 -2.65
N HIS A 134 -10.40 16.91 -1.36
CA HIS A 134 -9.60 17.54 -0.30
C HIS A 134 -8.20 16.94 -0.15
N PHE A 135 -8.01 15.65 -0.51
CA PHE A 135 -6.71 14.98 -0.40
C PHE A 135 -5.60 15.75 -1.15
N MET A 136 -5.89 16.20 -2.37
CA MET A 136 -4.96 16.98 -3.19
C MET A 136 -4.55 18.29 -2.52
N SER A 137 -5.53 19.01 -1.96
CA SER A 137 -5.28 20.26 -1.23
C SER A 137 -4.46 20.01 0.03
N THR A 138 -4.72 18.91 0.73
CA THR A 138 -3.96 18.51 1.92
C THR A 138 -2.52 18.12 1.57
N ALA A 139 -2.31 17.34 0.51
CA ALA A 139 -0.98 16.99 0.01
C ALA A 139 -0.15 18.23 -0.36
N GLU A 140 -0.77 19.23 -1.01
CA GLU A 140 -0.09 20.47 -1.38
C GLU A 140 0.26 21.38 -0.18
N ARG A 141 -0.43 21.25 0.96
CA ARG A 141 -0.07 21.99 2.19
C ARG A 141 1.26 21.55 2.77
N ILE A 142 1.56 20.25 2.72
CA ILE A 142 2.79 19.67 3.27
C ILE A 142 3.85 19.41 2.19
N ARG A 143 3.46 19.40 0.92
CA ARG A 143 4.34 19.15 -0.23
C ARG A 143 5.09 17.81 -0.13
N LEU A 144 4.43 16.79 0.40
CA LEU A 144 4.97 15.43 0.55
C LEU A 144 4.17 14.42 -0.27
N PRO A 145 4.74 13.24 -0.57
CA PRO A 145 4.02 12.15 -1.25
C PRO A 145 2.67 11.79 -0.60
N ASP A 146 1.88 11.03 -1.33
CA ASP A 146 0.55 10.57 -0.95
C ASP A 146 0.55 9.72 0.33
N ASP A 147 1.50 8.80 0.50
CA ASP A 147 1.66 8.01 1.74
C ASP A 147 1.96 8.88 2.97
N CYS A 148 2.81 9.90 2.80
CA CYS A 148 3.08 10.92 3.80
C CYS A 148 1.83 11.76 4.09
N THR A 149 1.00 12.03 3.09
CA THR A 149 -0.27 12.76 3.26
C THR A 149 -1.28 11.95 4.09
N ILE A 150 -1.35 10.63 3.88
CA ILE A 150 -2.13 9.73 4.75
C ILE A 150 -1.62 9.81 6.19
N GLY A 151 -0.31 9.65 6.41
CA GLY A 151 0.29 9.75 7.74
C GLY A 151 0.07 11.11 8.40
N TYR A 152 0.17 12.20 7.62
CA TYR A 152 -0.10 13.55 8.08
C TYR A 152 -1.55 13.71 8.59
N ILE A 153 -2.53 13.26 7.82
CA ILE A 153 -3.94 13.33 8.25
C ILE A 153 -4.15 12.50 9.51
N VAL A 154 -3.65 11.27 9.53
CA VAL A 154 -3.91 10.32 10.62
C VAL A 154 -3.19 10.68 11.92
N GLU A 155 -1.89 10.92 11.87
CA GLU A 155 -1.08 11.18 13.06
C GLU A 155 -1.10 12.66 13.46
N ALA A 156 -0.82 13.57 12.52
CA ALA A 156 -0.61 14.99 12.85
C ALA A 156 -1.93 15.75 13.05
N LEU A 157 -2.99 15.41 12.30
CA LEU A 157 -4.29 16.08 12.40
C LEU A 157 -5.27 15.34 13.33
N LEU A 158 -5.34 14.01 13.24
CA LEU A 158 -6.28 13.21 14.04
C LEU A 158 -5.67 12.63 15.33
N GLY A 159 -4.35 12.65 15.50
CA GLY A 159 -3.69 12.16 16.71
C GLY A 159 -3.74 10.64 16.88
N VAL A 160 -3.97 9.89 15.80
CA VAL A 160 -4.08 8.42 15.83
C VAL A 160 -2.72 7.83 15.48
N PRO A 161 -2.10 7.00 16.33
CA PRO A 161 -0.77 6.47 16.07
C PRO A 161 -0.79 5.36 15.00
N LEU A 162 0.27 5.29 14.20
CA LEU A 162 0.56 4.17 13.32
C LEU A 162 0.82 2.91 14.14
N VAL A 163 -0.02 1.89 13.93
CA VAL A 163 0.20 0.54 14.43
C VAL A 163 1.21 -0.15 13.52
N ARG A 164 2.46 -0.20 14.01
CA ARG A 164 3.57 -0.81 13.28
C ARG A 164 3.37 -2.30 13.11
N SER A 165 3.53 -2.79 11.90
CA SER A 165 3.48 -4.21 11.58
C SER A 165 4.68 -4.62 10.76
N GLY A 166 5.40 -5.65 11.23
CA GLY A 166 6.51 -6.27 10.51
C GLY A 166 6.07 -7.21 9.39
N LEU A 167 4.76 -7.34 9.14
CA LEU A 167 4.19 -8.23 8.13
C LEU A 167 4.03 -7.56 6.75
N PHE A 168 4.26 -6.24 6.67
CA PHE A 168 4.21 -5.49 5.43
C PHE A 168 5.63 -5.24 4.92
N HIS A 169 5.91 -5.46 3.64
CA HIS A 169 7.27 -5.37 3.11
C HIS A 169 7.37 -4.59 1.81
N SER A 170 8.31 -3.64 1.75
CA SER A 170 8.63 -2.83 0.56
C SER A 170 9.90 -3.32 -0.12
N HIS A 171 10.10 -3.01 -1.41
CA HIS A 171 11.40 -3.21 -2.04
C HIS A 171 12.47 -2.19 -1.54
N LEU A 172 12.14 -1.28 -0.63
CA LEU A 172 13.06 -0.35 0.02
C LEU A 172 13.75 -0.91 1.28
N GLU A 173 13.55 -2.20 1.57
CA GLU A 173 14.22 -2.92 2.65
C GLU A 173 14.86 -4.21 2.13
N ASN A 174 15.68 -4.90 2.93
CA ASN A 174 16.32 -6.13 2.49
C ASN A 174 15.34 -7.32 2.48
N LEU A 175 14.64 -7.53 1.36
CA LEU A 175 13.65 -8.61 1.21
C LEU A 175 14.26 -10.02 1.28
N GLN A 176 15.59 -10.15 1.16
CA GLN A 176 16.27 -11.44 1.35
C GLN A 176 16.27 -11.90 2.82
N GLN A 177 15.98 -10.99 3.76
CA GLN A 177 15.87 -11.31 5.18
C GLN A 177 14.50 -11.92 5.54
N VAL A 178 13.50 -11.82 4.66
CA VAL A 178 12.19 -12.45 4.89
C VAL A 178 12.35 -13.97 4.80
N PRO A 179 12.15 -14.71 5.90
CA PRO A 179 12.39 -16.14 5.91
C PRO A 179 11.30 -16.88 5.14
N THR A 180 11.69 -17.82 4.27
CA THR A 180 10.75 -18.60 3.45
C THR A 180 9.71 -19.33 4.30
N SER A 181 10.10 -19.81 5.49
CA SER A 181 9.21 -20.51 6.44
C SER A 181 8.05 -19.65 6.95
N GLU A 182 8.19 -18.32 6.97
CA GLU A 182 7.18 -17.39 7.48
C GLU A 182 6.42 -16.68 6.35
N LEU A 183 6.63 -17.07 5.08
CA LEU A 183 5.92 -16.47 3.93
C LEU A 183 4.40 -16.50 4.08
N HIS A 184 3.89 -17.56 4.69
CA HIS A 184 2.46 -17.74 4.93
C HIS A 184 1.89 -16.74 5.95
N GLU A 185 2.74 -16.08 6.75
CA GLU A 185 2.38 -15.06 7.73
C GLU A 185 2.49 -13.63 7.20
N GLN A 186 3.35 -13.40 6.19
CA GLN A 186 3.56 -12.08 5.63
C GLN A 186 2.31 -11.60 4.89
N VAL A 187 1.93 -10.34 5.08
CA VAL A 187 0.73 -9.72 4.51
C VAL A 187 1.01 -9.19 3.11
N THR A 188 2.08 -8.43 2.95
CA THR A 188 2.54 -7.93 1.65
C THR A 188 4.00 -8.25 1.44
N LEU A 189 4.38 -8.48 0.19
CA LEU A 189 5.76 -8.56 -0.27
C LEU A 189 5.89 -7.64 -1.49
N SER A 190 7.09 -7.22 -1.82
CA SER A 190 7.35 -6.38 -3.00
C SER A 190 8.47 -6.98 -3.85
N TYR A 191 8.74 -6.37 -5.00
CA TYR A 191 9.96 -6.58 -5.77
C TYR A 191 10.39 -5.27 -6.41
N GLY A 192 11.68 -5.07 -6.63
CA GLY A 192 12.16 -3.85 -7.25
C GLY A 192 13.67 -3.75 -7.26
N MET A 193 14.17 -2.52 -7.24
CA MET A 193 15.59 -2.21 -7.15
C MET A 193 15.88 -1.59 -5.78
N PHE A 194 16.89 -2.11 -5.09
CA PHE A 194 17.43 -1.56 -3.84
C PHE A 194 18.95 -1.46 -3.98
N GLU A 195 19.52 -0.26 -3.78
CA GLU A 195 20.96 -0.01 -3.96
C GLU A 195 21.50 -0.52 -5.31
N SER A 196 20.75 -0.28 -6.38
CA SER A 196 21.07 -0.73 -7.76
C SER A 196 21.13 -2.26 -7.95
N LYS A 197 20.63 -3.04 -6.99
CA LYS A 197 20.49 -4.49 -7.09
C LYS A 197 19.02 -4.87 -7.10
N ARG A 198 18.70 -5.95 -7.83
CA ARG A 198 17.37 -6.54 -7.79
C ARG A 198 17.09 -7.03 -6.37
N ASN A 199 15.97 -6.58 -5.84
CA ASN A 199 15.51 -6.89 -4.51
C ASN A 199 14.16 -7.62 -4.59
N ALA A 200 14.15 -8.84 -4.09
CA ALA A 200 12.99 -9.71 -4.03
C ALA A 200 13.25 -10.76 -2.94
N VAL A 201 12.18 -11.39 -2.45
CA VAL A 201 12.32 -12.46 -1.45
C VAL A 201 13.16 -13.61 -2.00
N HIS A 202 14.08 -14.10 -1.17
CA HIS A 202 14.86 -15.28 -1.51
C HIS A 202 14.01 -16.54 -1.31
N ILE A 203 13.58 -17.15 -2.42
CA ILE A 203 12.85 -18.42 -2.42
C ILE A 203 13.38 -19.33 -3.53
N LYS A 204 13.62 -20.59 -3.18
CA LYS A 204 13.79 -21.66 -4.17
C LYS A 204 12.41 -22.01 -4.70
N GLY A 205 12.10 -21.49 -5.88
CA GLY A 205 10.80 -21.68 -6.52
C GLY A 205 10.86 -22.60 -7.74
N PRO A 206 9.71 -23.01 -8.26
CA PRO A 206 9.61 -23.80 -9.49
C PRO A 206 10.04 -23.04 -10.75
N PHE A 207 10.25 -21.73 -10.66
CA PHE A 207 10.61 -20.87 -11.79
C PHE A 207 12.03 -20.31 -11.64
N SER A 208 12.80 -20.35 -12.72
CA SER A 208 14.11 -19.68 -12.78
C SER A 208 13.97 -18.17 -12.60
N VAL A 209 15.05 -17.50 -12.18
CA VAL A 209 15.09 -16.05 -11.90
C VAL A 209 14.69 -15.20 -13.10
N GLU A 210 14.95 -15.70 -14.31
CA GLU A 210 14.61 -15.10 -15.60
C GLU A 210 13.12 -15.23 -15.91
N ALA A 211 12.50 -16.37 -15.57
CA ALA A 211 11.10 -16.65 -15.85
C ALA A 211 10.12 -15.98 -14.86
N ASP A 212 10.59 -15.60 -13.66
CA ASP A 212 9.74 -15.00 -12.62
C ASP A 212 10.52 -13.90 -11.85
N PRO A 213 10.88 -12.77 -12.47
CA PRO A 213 11.79 -11.80 -11.88
C PRO A 213 11.29 -11.18 -10.55
N SER A 214 9.98 -11.08 -10.32
CA SER A 214 9.47 -10.63 -9.01
C SER A 214 9.53 -11.70 -7.92
N ARG A 215 9.70 -12.97 -8.30
CA ARG A 215 9.49 -14.16 -7.45
C ARG A 215 8.02 -14.38 -7.06
N PHE A 216 7.08 -13.57 -7.56
CA PHE A 216 5.67 -13.66 -7.18
C PHE A 216 5.01 -14.95 -7.63
N ARG A 217 5.40 -15.52 -8.77
CA ARG A 217 4.86 -16.82 -9.20
C ARG A 217 5.36 -17.94 -8.28
N SER A 218 6.64 -17.88 -7.91
CA SER A 218 7.24 -18.82 -6.96
C SER A 218 6.60 -18.72 -5.58
N ILE A 219 6.40 -17.51 -5.05
CA ILE A 219 5.68 -17.25 -3.80
C ILE A 219 4.24 -17.77 -3.89
N HIS A 220 3.53 -17.48 -4.99
CA HIS A 220 2.16 -17.93 -5.17
C HIS A 220 2.05 -19.47 -5.16
N CYS A 221 2.95 -20.17 -5.85
CA CYS A 221 2.94 -21.63 -5.83
C CYS A 221 3.35 -22.23 -4.48
N HIS A 222 4.19 -21.53 -3.71
CA HIS A 222 4.51 -21.93 -2.34
C HIS A 222 3.29 -21.80 -1.41
N LEU A 223 2.53 -20.71 -1.53
CA LEU A 223 1.34 -20.45 -0.70
C LEU A 223 0.10 -21.23 -1.16
N TYR A 224 0.01 -21.52 -2.45
CA TYR A 224 -1.15 -22.14 -3.10
C TYR A 224 -0.67 -23.24 -4.09
N PRO A 225 -0.13 -24.36 -3.58
CA PRO A 225 0.49 -25.39 -4.41
C PRO A 225 -0.49 -26.09 -5.36
N ASP A 226 -1.78 -26.11 -5.02
CA ASP A 226 -2.84 -26.72 -5.81
C ASP A 226 -3.26 -25.87 -7.03
N THR A 227 -2.70 -24.66 -7.19
CA THR A 227 -3.01 -23.79 -8.33
C THR A 227 -2.58 -24.47 -9.65
N PRO A 228 -3.49 -24.64 -10.65
CA PRO A 228 -3.25 -25.56 -11.78
C PRO A 228 -2.01 -25.27 -12.66
N TRP A 229 -1.56 -24.03 -12.71
CA TRP A 229 -0.37 -23.63 -13.49
C TRP A 229 0.94 -23.75 -12.71
N CYS A 230 0.88 -24.09 -11.42
CA CYS A 230 2.06 -24.35 -10.62
C CYS A 230 2.71 -25.69 -11.02
N PRO A 231 4.03 -25.73 -11.24
CA PRO A 231 4.72 -26.96 -11.60
C PRO A 231 4.60 -28.02 -10.49
N ARG A 232 4.07 -29.20 -10.84
CA ARG A 232 3.79 -30.30 -9.89
C ARG A 232 5.03 -30.95 -9.28
N THR A 233 6.21 -30.75 -9.89
CA THR A 233 7.48 -31.31 -9.42
C THR A 233 8.19 -30.40 -8.42
N ALA A 234 7.54 -29.32 -7.97
CA ALA A 234 8.10 -28.41 -6.99
C ALA A 234 8.00 -29.01 -5.58
N THR A 235 9.08 -29.61 -5.10
CA THR A 235 9.28 -29.83 -3.65
C THR A 235 9.65 -28.49 -3.03
N PHE A 236 8.74 -27.94 -2.22
CA PHE A 236 8.93 -26.71 -1.46
C PHE A 236 9.47 -27.01 -0.06
#